data_AF-A0A8T6N7C1-F1
#
_entry.id   AF-A0A8T6N7C1-F1
#
_cell.length_a   1.000
_cell.length_b   1.000
_cell.length_c   1.000
_cell.angle_alpha   90.00
_cell.angle_beta   90.00
_cell.angle_gamma   90.00
#
_symmetry.space_group_name_H-M   'P 1'
#
loop_
_entity.id
_entity.type
_entity.pdbx_description
1 polymer ?
#
loop_
_entity_poly.entity_id
_entity_poly.type
_entity_poly.pdbx_seq_one_letter_code
_entity_poly.pdbx_strand_id
1 'polypeptide(L)'
;MLFGLKPKQVMEGIRLYNKIITHDLWNSKRSRVSLMTDCMYLMGKKYETGITIEKAKALTREEFGVETQPRPNTWSELRHAILGHSEPT
;
A
#
# COMPACT_ATOMS: atom_id res chain seq x y z
N MET A 1 4.79 -4.45 -14.78
CA MET A 1 4.62 -3.33 -13.82
C MET A 1 3.97 -3.89 -12.56
N LEU A 2 4.61 -3.73 -11.40
CA LEU A 2 4.12 -4.23 -10.11
C LEU A 2 2.65 -3.82 -9.89
N PHE A 3 1.81 -4.75 -9.41
CA PHE A 3 0.42 -4.51 -8.99
C PHE A 3 -0.55 -4.04 -10.10
N GLY A 4 -0.15 -4.12 -11.38
CA GLY A 4 -0.96 -3.68 -12.51
C GLY A 4 -1.10 -2.16 -12.64
N LEU A 5 -0.25 -1.41 -11.95
CA LEU A 5 -0.30 0.05 -11.90
C LEU A 5 0.48 0.69 -13.05
N LYS A 6 -0.03 1.79 -13.58
CA LYS A 6 0.68 2.70 -14.50
C LYS A 6 1.70 3.55 -13.72
N PRO A 7 2.74 4.12 -14.37
CA PRO A 7 3.79 4.87 -13.67
C PRO A 7 3.26 6.02 -12.80
N LYS A 8 2.25 6.76 -13.31
CA LYS A 8 1.60 7.84 -12.53
C LYS A 8 0.96 7.33 -11.24
N GLN A 9 0.33 6.15 -11.28
CA GLN A 9 -0.35 5.54 -10.13
C GLN A 9 0.66 4.98 -9.12
N VAL A 10 1.79 4.45 -9.60
CA VAL A 10 2.93 4.08 -8.75
C VAL A 10 3.46 5.30 -8.00
N MET A 11 3.63 6.44 -8.68
CA MET A 11 4.04 7.69 -8.04
C MET A 11 3.04 8.17 -6.97
N GLU A 12 1.74 7.96 -7.18
CA GLU A 12 0.74 8.22 -6.12
C GLU A 12 0.93 7.31 -4.90
N GLY A 13 1.20 6.02 -5.12
CA GLY A 13 1.54 5.08 -4.05
C GLY A 13 2.79 5.49 -3.27
N ILE A 14 3.84 5.94 -3.96
CA ILE A 14 5.07 6.45 -3.33
C ILE A 14 4.78 7.72 -2.52
N ARG A 15 3.96 8.64 -3.04
CA ARG A 15 3.56 9.85 -2.30
C ARG A 15 2.77 9.49 -1.04
N LEU A 16 1.88 8.49 -1.12
CA LEU A 16 1.15 8.00 0.04
C LEU A 16 2.10 7.40 1.08
N TYR A 17 3.04 6.56 0.66
CA TYR A 17 4.07 6.02 1.53
C TYR A 17 4.84 7.13 2.25
N ASN A 18 5.32 8.13 1.51
CA ASN A 18 6.06 9.26 2.08
C ASN A 18 5.22 10.03 3.09
N LYS A 19 3.95 10.33 2.77
CA LYS A 19 3.02 11.00 3.70
C LYS A 19 2.86 10.22 5.00
N ILE A 20 2.76 8.89 4.95
CA ILE A 20 2.59 8.06 6.15
C ILE A 20 3.86 8.07 7.00
N ILE A 21 5.03 7.82 6.40
CA ILE A 21 6.28 7.72 7.19
C ILE A 21 6.72 9.05 7.82
N THR A 22 6.26 10.19 7.29
CA THR A 22 6.54 11.52 7.83
C THR A 22 5.43 12.05 8.74
N HIS A 23 4.36 11.29 8.99
CA HIS A 23 3.24 11.75 9.81
C HIS A 23 3.51 11.52 11.29
N ASP A 24 3.17 12.47 12.16
CA ASP A 24 3.48 12.42 13.60
C ASP A 24 2.89 11.20 14.33
N LEU A 25 1.73 10.72 13.85
CA LEU A 25 1.08 9.51 14.38
C LEU A 25 1.73 8.19 13.94
N TRP A 26 2.70 8.21 13.02
CA TRP A 26 3.34 7.01 12.52
C TRP A 26 4.21 6.33 13.58
N ASN A 27 3.84 5.10 13.91
CA ASN A 27 4.43 4.33 15.01
C ASN A 27 5.23 3.10 14.56
N SER A 28 5.57 3.01 13.27
CA SER A 28 6.37 1.90 12.71
C SER A 28 5.80 0.48 12.92
N LYS A 29 4.47 0.34 13.11
CA LYS A 29 3.79 -0.97 13.21
C LYS A 29 3.96 -1.88 11.98
N ARG A 30 4.40 -1.34 10.85
CA ARG A 30 4.77 -2.08 9.63
C ARG A 30 6.20 -1.72 9.24
N SER A 31 6.96 -2.68 8.74
CA SER A 31 8.27 -2.41 8.15
C SER A 31 8.12 -1.52 6.90
N ARG A 32 9.19 -0.83 6.49
CA ARG A 32 9.16 0.06 5.31
C ARG A 32 8.68 -0.66 4.04
N VAL A 33 9.18 -1.87 3.81
CA VAL A 33 8.76 -2.72 2.67
C VAL A 33 7.29 -3.09 2.79
N SER A 34 6.86 -3.53 3.97
CA SER A 34 5.46 -3.90 4.24
C SER A 34 4.49 -2.73 4.04
N LEU A 35 4.88 -1.53 4.48
CA LEU A 35 4.08 -0.32 4.28
C LEU A 35 4.01 0.06 2.80
N MET A 36 5.12 -0.05 2.06
CA MET A 36 5.12 0.19 0.61
C MET A 36 4.20 -0.80 -0.11
N THR A 37 4.23 -2.08 0.25
CA THR A 37 3.29 -3.10 -0.24
C THR A 37 1.84 -2.72 0.05
N ASP A 38 1.54 -2.23 1.26
CA ASP A 38 0.20 -1.76 1.61
C ASP A 38 -0.25 -0.58 0.72
N CYS A 39 0.64 0.39 0.50
CA CYS A 39 0.36 1.55 -0.34
C CYS A 39 0.10 1.16 -1.79
N MET A 40 0.92 0.26 -2.36
CA MET A 40 0.75 -0.23 -3.73
C MET A 40 -0.53 -1.08 -3.87
N TYR A 41 -0.85 -1.89 -2.86
CA TYR A 41 -2.11 -2.63 -2.83
C TYR A 41 -3.33 -1.71 -2.81
N LEU A 42 -3.30 -0.65 -1.98
CA LEU A 42 -4.36 0.36 -1.95
C LEU A 42 -4.52 1.09 -3.29
N MET A 43 -3.42 1.44 -3.96
CA MET A 43 -3.49 2.01 -5.30
C MET A 43 -4.08 1.02 -6.30
N GLY A 44 -3.69 -0.26 -6.24
CA GLY A 44 -4.26 -1.29 -7.11
C GLY A 44 -5.76 -1.48 -6.89
N LYS A 45 -6.24 -1.36 -5.65
CA LYS A 45 -7.68 -1.32 -5.34
C LYS A 45 -8.36 -0.06 -5.87
N LYS A 46 -7.80 1.12 -5.59
CA LYS A 46 -8.32 2.43 -6.05
C LYS A 46 -8.46 2.50 -7.58
N TYR A 47 -7.54 1.88 -8.32
CA TYR A 47 -7.52 1.87 -9.79
C TYR A 47 -8.05 0.57 -10.39
N GLU A 48 -8.73 -0.27 -9.61
CA GLU A 48 -9.42 -1.47 -10.06
C GLU A 48 -8.55 -2.42 -10.90
N THR A 49 -7.27 -2.57 -10.56
CA THR A 49 -6.32 -3.38 -11.34
C THR A 49 -6.56 -4.88 -11.26
N GLY A 50 -7.58 -5.33 -10.52
CA GLY A 50 -7.83 -6.74 -10.24
C GLY A 50 -6.80 -7.37 -9.30
N ILE A 51 -6.07 -6.56 -8.53
CA ILE A 51 -5.12 -7.05 -7.52
C ILE A 51 -5.85 -7.71 -6.36
N THR A 52 -5.38 -8.90 -5.99
CA THR A 52 -5.84 -9.67 -4.81
C THR A 52 -4.71 -9.78 -3.80
N ILE A 53 -5.03 -10.15 -2.57
CA ILE A 53 -4.03 -10.39 -1.52
C ILE A 53 -3.03 -11.47 -1.95
N GLU A 54 -3.53 -12.57 -2.53
CA GLU A 54 -2.65 -13.66 -3.00
C GLU A 54 -1.75 -13.23 -4.16
N LYS A 55 -2.26 -12.43 -5.11
CA LYS A 55 -1.41 -11.84 -6.15
C LYS A 55 -0.35 -10.92 -5.57
N ALA A 56 -0.68 -10.11 -4.56
CA ALA A 56 0.29 -9.23 -3.91
C ALA A 56 1.38 -10.02 -3.15
N LYS A 57 1.01 -11.12 -2.47
CA LYS A 57 1.96 -12.04 -1.82
C LYS A 57 2.88 -12.70 -2.84
N ALA A 58 2.33 -13.21 -3.94
CA ALA A 58 3.11 -13.83 -5.00
C ALA A 58 4.10 -12.84 -5.63
N LEU A 59 3.64 -11.63 -5.96
CA LEU A 59 4.51 -10.56 -6.50
C LEU A 59 5.63 -10.19 -5.55
N THR A 60 5.33 -10.02 -4.25
CA THR A 60 6.36 -9.65 -3.27
C THR A 60 7.37 -10.78 -3.03
N ARG A 61 6.95 -12.04 -3.12
CA ARG A 61 7.86 -13.20 -3.10
C ARG A 61 8.77 -13.23 -4.31
N GLU A 62 8.22 -13.01 -5.50
CA GLU A 62 8.98 -13.02 -6.76
C GLU A 62 10.03 -11.90 -6.78
N GLU A 63 9.66 -10.70 -6.34
CA GLU A 63 10.51 -9.50 -6.44
C GLU A 63 11.50 -9.36 -5.27
N PHE A 64 11.10 -9.76 -4.06
CA PHE A 64 11.88 -9.53 -2.85
C PHE A 64 12.32 -10.81 -2.12
N GLY A 65 11.97 -11.98 -2.65
CA GLY A 65 12.22 -13.27 -2.00
C GLY A 65 11.38 -13.52 -0.73
N VAL A 66 10.51 -12.58 -0.35
CA VAL A 66 9.74 -12.59 0.89
C VAL A 66 8.26 -12.34 0.61
N GLU A 67 7.41 -13.27 1.03
CA GLU A 67 5.96 -13.10 0.97
C GLU A 67 5.51 -12.00 1.94
N THR A 68 5.02 -10.90 1.38
CA THR A 68 4.49 -9.78 2.16
C THR A 68 2.99 -9.66 1.94
N GLN A 69 2.21 -9.96 2.98
CA GLN A 69 0.76 -9.77 2.96
C GLN A 69 0.40 -8.28 3.16
N PRO A 70 -0.41 -7.67 2.28
CA PRO A 70 -0.94 -6.33 2.51
C PRO A 70 -1.87 -6.30 3.73
N ARG A 71 -1.68 -5.31 4.61
CA ARG A 71 -2.49 -5.06 5.81
C ARG A 71 -2.75 -3.55 6.00
N PRO A 72 -3.43 -2.90 5.03
CA PRO A 72 -3.66 -1.45 5.09
C PRO A 72 -4.49 -1.00 6.31
N ASN A 73 -5.28 -1.90 6.91
CA ASN A 73 -6.08 -1.61 8.10
C ASN A 73 -5.24 -1.54 9.38
N THR A 74 -4.00 -2.04 9.39
CA THR A 74 -3.11 -1.98 10.57
C THR A 74 -2.71 -0.55 10.94
N TRP A 75 -2.88 0.40 10.02
CA TRP A 75 -2.66 1.83 10.24
C TRP A 75 -3.94 2.62 9.88
N SER A 76 -5.13 2.06 10.16
CA SER A 76 -6.43 2.64 9.83
C SER A 76 -6.63 4.06 10.37
N GLU A 77 -6.22 4.34 11.62
CA GLU A 77 -6.31 5.68 12.23
C GLU A 77 -5.55 6.72 11.38
N LEU A 78 -4.32 6.39 10.98
CA LEU A 78 -3.52 7.20 10.05
C LEU A 78 -4.14 7.26 8.66
N ARG A 79 -4.71 6.14 8.19
CA ARG A 79 -5.37 6.06 6.90
C ARG A 79 -6.54 7.05 6.84
N HIS A 80 -7.36 7.12 7.87
CA HIS A 80 -8.46 8.08 7.95
C HIS A 80 -7.96 9.53 8.05
N ALA A 81 -6.92 9.78 8.86
CA ALA A 81 -6.32 11.11 8.98
C ALA A 81 -5.68 11.62 7.68
N ILE A 82 -5.04 10.73 6.90
CA ILE A 82 -4.29 11.09 5.69
C ILE A 82 -5.13 11.06 4.41
N LEU A 83 -6.06 10.10 4.29
CA LEU A 83 -6.86 9.90 3.06
C LEU A 83 -8.24 10.54 3.12
N GLY A 84 -8.70 10.99 4.29
CA GLY A 84 -10.08 11.41 4.49
C GLY A 84 -11.07 10.22 4.37
N HIS A 85 -12.36 10.48 4.58
CA HIS A 85 -13.45 9.47 4.62
C HIS A 85 -13.70 8.67 3.31
N SER A 86 -12.82 8.75 2.32
CA SER A 86 -12.98 8.01 1.06
C SER A 86 -12.54 6.56 1.22
N GLU A 87 -13.42 5.74 1.81
CA GLU A 87 -13.30 4.29 1.71
C GLU A 87 -13.63 3.86 0.27
N PRO A 88 -12.73 3.14 -0.42
CA PRO A 88 -13.16 2.30 -1.53
C PRO A 88 -13.83 1.07 -0.91
N THR A 89 -15.15 0.97 -1.09
CA THR A 89 -15.96 -0.23 -0.88
C THR A 89 -15.42 -1.43 -1.65
#